data_AF-N6U9Q8-F1
#
_entry.id   AF-N6U9Q8-F1
#
_cell.length_a   1.000
_cell.length_b   1.000
_cell.length_c   1.000
_cell.angle_alpha   90.00
_cell.angle_beta   90.00
_cell.angle_gamma   90.00
#
_symmetry.space_group_name_H-M   'P 1'
#
loop_
_entity.id
_entity.type
_entity.pdbx_description
1 polymer ?
#
loop_
_entity_poly.entity_id
_entity_poly.type
_entity_poly.pdbx_seq_one_letter_code
_entity_poly.pdbx_strand_id
1 'polypeptide(L)' 'MSGSTEELRSMLLSFRVSELQMLLGYAGGNRSGRKSELQQRALELLRVRDHPIHKKIRDLYKTTQS' A
#
# COMPACT_ATOMS: atom_id res chain seq x y z
N MET A 1 -15.59 -8.40 -7.33
CA MET A 1 -14.34 -7.78 -7.82
C MET A 1 -13.19 -8.20 -6.91
N SER A 2 -12.63 -9.37 -7.15
CA SER A 2 -11.54 -9.93 -6.33
C SER A 2 -10.23 -9.64 -7.06
N GLY A 3 -9.73 -8.41 -6.97
CA GLY A 3 -8.39 -8.12 -7.46
C GLY A 3 -7.40 -8.89 -6.59
N SER A 4 -6.72 -9.88 -7.17
CA SER A 4 -5.84 -10.84 -6.49
C SER A 4 -4.77 -10.15 -5.65
N THR A 5 -4.36 -10.75 -4.53
CA THR A 5 -3.32 -10.21 -3.65
C THR A 5 -2.02 -9.84 -4.40
N GLU A 6 -1.68 -10.58 -5.46
CA GLU A 6 -0.53 -10.28 -6.32
C GLU A 6 -0.66 -8.96 -7.09
N GLU A 7 -1.87 -8.56 -7.48
CA GLU A 7 -2.12 -7.25 -8.11
C GLU A 7 -1.83 -6.12 -7.11
N LEU A 8 -2.35 -6.25 -5.88
CA LEU A 8 -2.10 -5.29 -4.81
C LEU A 8 -0.62 -5.20 -4.46
N ARG A 9 0.08 -6.34 -4.45
CA ARG A 9 1.53 -6.40 -4.25
C ARG A 9 2.28 -5.61 -5.32
N SER A 10 1.95 -5.82 -6.60
CA SER A 10 2.54 -5.09 -7.71
C SER A 10 2.28 -3.58 -7.61
N MET A 11 1.07 -3.17 -7.22
CA MET A 11 0.75 -1.75 -6.97
C MET A 11 1.63 -1.17 -5.86
N LEU A 12 1.76 -1.84 -4.72
CA LEU A 12 2.61 -1.38 -3.60
C LEU A 12 4.08 -1.25 -3.98
N LEU A 13 4.60 -2.15 -4.82
CA LEU A 13 5.99 -2.09 -5.28
C LEU A 13 6.24 -0.89 -6.22
N SER A 14 5.20 -0.39 -6.90
CA SER A 14 5.27 0.80 -7.74
C SER A 14 5.24 2.13 -6.96
N PHE A 15 4.76 2.13 -5.72
CA PHE A 15 4.60 3.34 -4.92
C PHE A 15 5.94 4.03 -4.60
N ARG A 16 5.90 5.36 -4.51
CA ARG A 16 6.96 6.22 -3.97
C ARG A 16 6.81 6.29 -2.45
N VAL A 17 7.78 6.93 -1.80
CA VAL A 17 7.81 7.08 -0.34
C VAL A 17 6.54 7.77 0.17
N SER A 18 6.06 8.82 -0.50
CA SER A 18 4.86 9.57 -0.10
C SER A 18 3.59 8.72 -0.11
N GLU A 19 3.36 7.88 -1.13
CA GLU A 19 2.18 7.01 -1.16
C GLU A 19 2.26 5.91 -0.09
N LEU A 20 3.44 5.33 0.12
CA LEU A 20 3.66 4.36 1.20
C LEU A 20 3.40 4.98 2.57
N GLN A 21 3.88 6.20 2.80
CA GLN A 21 3.63 6.95 4.04
C GLN A 21 2.14 7.26 4.23
N MET A 22 1.43 7.62 3.15
CA MET A 22 0.00 7.87 3.21
C MET A 22 -0.79 6.60 3.53
N LEU A 23 -0.45 5.46 2.91
CA LEU A 23 -1.08 4.18 3.20
C LEU A 23 -0.81 3.72 4.64
N LEU A 24 0.44 3.78 5.09
CA LEU A 24 0.81 3.39 6.46
C LEU A 24 0.16 4.31 7.49
N GLY A 25 0.07 5.61 7.21
CA GLY A 25 -0.67 6.55 8.05
C GLY A 25 -2.16 6.23 8.15
N TYR A 26 -2.78 5.88 7.02
CA TYR A 26 -4.18 5.43 6.99
C TYR A 26 -4.39 4.14 7.81
N ALA A 27 -3.42 3.23 7.81
CA ALA A 27 -3.45 1.99 8.60
C ALA A 27 -3.04 2.18 10.08
N GLY A 28 -2.73 3.41 10.52
CA GLY A 28 -2.23 3.68 11.88
C GLY A 28 -0.79 3.17 12.14
N GLY A 29 -0.06 2.82 11.09
CA GLY A 29 1.31 2.30 11.16
C GLY A 29 2.40 3.39 11.11
N ASN A 30 3.64 2.96 11.32
CA ASN A 30 4.81 3.84 11.28
C ASN A 30 5.12 4.32 9.84
N ARG A 31 5.26 5.64 9.67
CA ARG A 31 5.49 6.33 8.38
C ARG A 31 6.96 6.69 8.12
N SER A 32 7.86 6.39 9.05
CA SER A 32 9.27 6.76 8.93
C SER A 32 10.13 5.60 8.42
N GLY A 33 11.17 5.94 7.67
CA GLY A 33 12.16 4.97 7.17
C GLY A 33 12.41 5.07 5.67
N ARG A 34 13.29 4.20 5.19
CA ARG A 34 13.65 4.07 3.77
C ARG A 34 12.50 3.43 3.00
N LYS A 35 12.47 3.64 1.67
CA LYS A 35 11.44 3.08 0.78
C LYS A 35 11.25 1.57 0.97
N SER A 36 12.34 0.80 1.07
CA SER A 36 12.27 -0.66 1.27
C SER A 36 11.59 -1.05 2.59
N GLU A 37 11.86 -0.34 3.67
CA GLU A 37 11.25 -0.59 4.98
C GLU A 37 9.74 -0.27 4.96
N LEU A 38 9.38 0.84 4.32
CA LEU A 38 7.98 1.22 4.13
C LEU A 38 7.24 0.23 3.23
N GLN A 39 7.89 -0.25 2.16
CA GLN A 39 7.34 -1.29 1.29
C GLN A 39 7.13 -2.59 2.05
N GLN A 40 8.10 -3.04 2.84
CA GLN A 40 7.96 -4.26 3.64
C GLN A 40 6.76 -4.14 4.59
N ARG A 41 6.62 -3.03 5.31
CA ARG A 41 5.47 -2.80 6.20
C ARG A 41 4.14 -2.76 5.44
N ALA A 42 4.11 -2.13 4.27
CA ALA A 42 2.91 -2.10 3.43
C ALA A 42 2.53 -3.50 2.90
N LEU A 43 3.50 -4.35 2.60
CA LEU A 43 3.27 -5.74 2.21
C LEU A 43 2.71 -6.58 3.36
N GLU A 44 3.15 -6.33 4.61
CA GLU A 44 2.57 -6.98 5.79
C GLU A 44 1.07 -6.66 5.94
N LEU A 45 0.62 -5.46 5.52
CA LEU A 45 -0.80 -5.11 5.54
C LEU A 45 -1.66 -6.01 4.63
N LEU A 46 -1.08 -6.65 3.61
CA LEU A 46 -1.80 -7.58 2.74
C LEU A 46 -2.00 -8.97 3.39
N ARG A 47 -1.26 -9.29 4.45
CA ARG A 47 -1.43 -10.56 5.19
C ARG A 47 -2.70 -10.53 6.03
N VAL A 48 -3.06 -9.36 6.54
CA VAL A 48 -4.33 -9.12 7.22
C VAL A 48 -5.36 -8.81 6.14
N ARG A 49 -6.39 -9.66 5.99
CA ARG A 49 -7.43 -9.46 4.97
C ARG A 49 -8.33 -8.28 5.35
N ASP A 50 -7.87 -7.07 5.06
CA ASP A 50 -8.55 -5.82 5.37
C ASP A 50 -9.06 -5.16 4.06
N HIS A 51 -10.40 -5.12 3.92
CA HIS A 51 -11.05 -4.60 2.72
C HIS A 51 -10.82 -3.08 2.52
N PRO A 52 -10.93 -2.23 3.56
CA PRO A 52 -10.49 -0.83 3.51
C PRO A 52 -9.06 -0.60 2.98
N ILE A 53 -8.08 -1.41 3.42
CA ILE A 53 -6.69 -1.27 2.96
C ILE A 53 -6.58 -1.57 1.47
N HIS A 54 -7.21 -2.64 1.00
CA HIS A 54 -7.19 -3.02 -0.41
C HIS A 54 -7.79 -1.91 -1.30
N LYS A 55 -8.88 -1.29 -0.84
CA LYS A 55 -9.48 -0.14 -1.54
C LYS A 55 -8.51 1.05 -1.59
N LYS A 56 -7.89 1.39 -0.46
CA LYS A 56 -6.95 2.50 -0.37
C LYS A 56 -5.74 2.34 -1.30
N ILE A 57 -5.21 1.13 -1.44
CA ILE A 57 -4.12 0.83 -2.38
C ILE A 57 -4.55 1.13 -3.82
N ARG A 58 -5.74 0.66 -4.24
CA ARG A 58 -6.24 0.90 -5.60
C ARG A 58 -6.49 2.38 -5.87
N ASP A 59 -7.02 3.11 -4.89
CA ASP A 59 -7.27 4.55 -5.02
C ASP A 59 -5.96 5.32 -5.18
N LEU A 60 -4.95 5.02 -4.36
CA LEU A 60 -3.62 5.63 -4.48
C LEU A 60 -2.97 5.31 -5.83
N TYR A 61 -3.02 4.06 -6.26
CA TYR A 61 -2.44 3.65 -7.53
C TYR A 61 -3.04 4.40 -8.72
N LYS A 62 -4.37 4.60 -8.74
CA LYS A 62 -5.04 5.40 -9.78
C LYS A 62 -4.54 6.85 -9.79
N THR A 63 -4.39 7.47 -8.62
CA THR A 63 -3.89 8.85 -8.53
C THR A 63 -2.42 9.00 -8.92
N THR A 64 -1.60 7.96 -8.75
CA THR A 64 -0.17 7.98 -9.13
C THR A 64 0.06 7.81 -10.63
N GLN A 65 -0.87 7.16 -11.34
CA GLN A 65 -0.81 6.90 -12.80
C GLN A 65 -1.54 7.97 -13.65
N SER A 66 -2.16 8.96 -13.00
CA SER A 66 -2.78 10.12 -13.65
C SER A 66 -1.76 11.24 -13.86
#